data_AF-A0ABD1T886-F1
#
_entry.id   AF-A0ABD1T886-F1
#
_cell.length_a   1.000
_cell.length_b   1.000
_cell.length_c   1.000
_cell.angle_alpha   90.00
_cell.angle_beta   90.00
_cell.angle_gamma   90.00
#
_symmetry.space_group_name_H-M   'P 1'
#
loop_
_entity.id
_entity.type
_entity.pdbx_description
1 polymer ?
#
loop_
_entity_poly.entity_id
_entity_poly.type
_entity_poly.pdbx_seq_one_letter_code
_entity_poly.pdbx_strand_id
1 'polypeptide(L)'
;MENPASLKNTRNENPRGIMELQSDSGSFSVDKARLAALVKNKNHEILGELGGVEGIISILRTNPVVGIHGSPQDLHHRRKTFGDNTFRRARVHWFVDILVSCFTDISNVVVLALSMYVVVSGIIINGRETGWKEGTYAFIIYLVFFIFSPIFELGIETYFQKAIEVCRLVIVLRNGLMQQILYKKLLVGDVVYLKKGDKVPADGLFLDGHSLELDESKITGLKEEQTLPKMEKVDNSNPFLSAGAEVVDGHGTMIVTSVGRNTMCYRSKGEIYSSESTLLESKTKYLEAYLKKIKWVVSFSYLPISLGRYFSGNVRDDNGNRMFIYGETSVLYVSYDIVEIILAMTAISIAMDTSSFTWAIKFNIARAINKLKADNVIVKKISSLEKAALAEESFLEQQMENSDSSKSQFIALAHTENVQDLCINLLVVKYVIGKTVQKKTLLASYN
;
A
#
# COMPACT_ATOMS: atom_id res chain seq x y z
N MET A 1 4.58 88.87 27.50
CA MET A 1 3.66 88.67 28.62
C MET A 1 4.00 87.33 29.24
N GLU A 2 4.43 87.40 30.50
CA GLU A 2 4.57 86.35 31.53
C GLU A 2 5.23 85.00 31.20
N ASN A 3 6.41 84.82 31.79
CA ASN A 3 6.90 83.55 32.34
C ASN A 3 6.57 83.59 33.85
N PRO A 4 6.29 82.46 34.55
CA PRO A 4 7.38 81.78 35.24
C PRO A 4 7.22 80.26 35.46
N ALA A 5 8.36 79.58 35.70
CA ALA A 5 8.66 78.58 36.76
C ALA A 5 7.63 77.45 37.05
N SER A 6 7.94 76.19 37.36
CA SER A 6 9.13 75.41 37.71
C SER A 6 8.59 74.04 38.20
N LEU A 7 9.41 72.97 38.16
CA LEU A 7 9.55 71.91 39.19
C LEU A 7 9.70 70.47 38.63
N LYS A 8 10.92 69.97 38.84
CA LYS A 8 11.30 68.65 39.37
C LYS A 8 10.93 67.35 38.62
N ASN A 9 11.98 66.85 37.99
CA ASN A 9 12.45 65.46 37.91
C ASN A 9 12.09 64.55 39.11
N THR A 10 11.52 63.36 38.84
CA THR A 10 11.80 62.07 39.53
C THR A 10 11.38 60.86 38.68
N ARG A 11 12.26 59.84 38.64
CA ARG A 11 12.13 58.43 38.20
C ARG A 11 10.74 57.80 38.52
N ASN A 12 10.20 56.81 37.81
CA ASN A 12 10.74 55.46 37.60
C ASN A 12 9.85 54.63 36.61
N GLU A 13 10.44 53.56 36.06
CA GLU A 13 9.81 52.26 35.69
C GLU A 13 9.04 52.06 34.35
N ASN A 14 9.65 51.26 33.47
CA ASN A 14 9.05 50.45 32.38
C ASN A 14 8.16 49.33 33.02
N PRO A 15 7.21 48.60 32.34
CA PRO A 15 7.40 48.04 31.00
C PRO A 15 6.12 47.72 30.14
N ARG A 16 6.35 47.17 28.93
CA ARG A 16 5.45 46.36 28.06
C ARG A 16 4.45 47.10 27.15
N GLY A 17 4.94 47.48 25.98
CA GLY A 17 4.13 47.71 24.77
C GLY A 17 4.21 46.50 23.84
N ILE A 18 3.05 45.90 23.57
CA ILE A 18 2.82 44.83 22.59
C ILE A 18 3.19 45.36 21.20
N MET A 19 4.19 44.77 20.54
CA MET A 19 4.42 44.99 19.12
C MET A 19 3.48 44.07 18.33
N GLU A 20 2.45 44.67 17.74
CA GLU A 20 1.68 44.08 16.66
C GLU A 20 2.63 43.69 15.52
N LEU A 21 2.74 42.38 15.26
CA LEU A 21 3.42 41.84 14.09
C LEU A 21 2.59 42.17 12.84
N GLN A 22 2.99 43.22 12.14
CA GLN A 22 2.55 43.51 10.78
C GLN A 22 2.82 42.30 9.88
N SER A 23 1.76 41.88 9.20
CA SER A 23 1.73 40.81 8.23
C SER A 23 2.44 41.22 6.94
N ASP A 24 3.77 41.11 6.92
CA ASP A 24 4.54 41.27 5.69
C ASP A 24 4.46 39.99 4.84
N SER A 25 3.93 40.19 3.63
CA SER A 25 3.85 39.27 2.51
C SER A 25 5.23 38.86 1.98
N GLY A 26 6.00 38.15 2.82
CA GLY A 26 7.41 37.84 2.61
C GLY A 26 7.64 36.43 2.07
N SER A 27 8.25 36.35 0.88
CA SER A 27 8.92 35.14 0.41
C SER A 27 9.93 34.64 1.46
N PHE A 28 9.95 33.34 1.72
CA PHE A 28 11.00 32.73 2.54
C PHE A 28 12.38 33.04 1.93
N SER A 29 13.33 33.49 2.73
CA SER A 29 14.68 33.91 2.30
C SER A 29 15.60 32.76 1.90
N VAL A 30 15.08 31.52 1.80
CA VAL A 30 15.88 30.31 1.61
C VAL A 30 15.38 29.47 0.47
N ASP A 31 16.33 29.04 -0.35
CA ASP A 31 16.10 28.15 -1.48
C ASP A 31 15.81 26.72 -1.01
N LYS A 32 14.78 26.14 -1.63
CA LYS A 32 14.28 24.78 -1.39
C LYS A 32 15.35 23.71 -1.63
N ALA A 33 16.24 23.94 -2.60
CA ALA A 33 17.33 23.01 -2.92
C ALA A 33 18.41 23.00 -1.83
N ARG A 34 18.67 24.16 -1.20
CA ARG A 34 19.67 24.30 -0.13
C ARG A 34 19.21 23.61 1.15
N LEU A 35 17.92 23.73 1.51
CA LEU A 35 17.33 22.98 2.64
C LEU A 35 17.35 21.47 2.43
N ALA A 36 17.14 21.00 1.19
CA ALA A 36 17.22 19.59 0.87
C ALA A 36 18.67 19.06 0.94
N ALA A 37 19.64 19.83 0.46
CA ALA A 37 21.05 19.47 0.51
C ALA A 37 21.59 19.37 1.95
N LEU A 38 21.05 20.18 2.87
CA LEU A 38 21.44 20.23 4.27
C LEU A 38 21.34 18.85 4.96
N VAL A 39 20.14 18.29 5.01
CA VAL A 39 19.89 16.98 5.66
C VAL A 39 20.50 15.86 4.82
N LYS A 40 20.47 15.99 3.49
CA LYS A 40 21.01 14.99 2.57
C LYS A 40 22.49 14.70 2.78
N ASN A 41 23.30 15.73 2.90
CA ASN A 41 24.75 15.56 3.03
C ASN A 41 25.21 15.61 4.51
N LYS A 42 24.26 15.66 5.47
CA LYS A 42 24.54 15.94 6.90
C LYS A 42 25.55 17.09 7.04
N ASN A 43 25.31 18.17 6.28
CA ASN A 43 26.31 19.21 6.08
C ASN A 43 26.27 20.22 7.24
N HIS A 44 27.20 20.07 8.18
CA HIS A 44 27.37 20.98 9.31
C HIS A 44 27.83 22.39 8.91
N GLU A 45 28.53 22.56 7.79
CA GLU A 45 28.99 23.88 7.32
C GLU A 45 27.79 24.73 6.89
N ILE A 46 26.90 24.18 6.06
CA ILE A 46 25.66 24.86 5.65
C ILE A 46 24.76 25.14 6.85
N LEU A 47 24.72 24.22 7.83
CA LEU A 47 23.98 24.44 9.07
C LEU A 47 24.54 25.65 9.84
N GLY A 48 25.87 25.77 9.94
CA GLY A 48 26.54 26.89 10.56
C GLY A 48 26.29 28.23 9.84
N GLU A 49 26.38 28.24 8.51
CA GLU A 49 26.10 29.43 7.69
C GLU A 49 24.67 29.96 7.87
N LEU A 50 23.71 29.07 8.08
CA LEU A 50 22.30 29.42 8.27
C LEU A 50 21.97 29.80 9.73
N GLY A 51 22.96 29.87 10.62
CA GLY A 51 22.75 30.23 12.03
C GLY A 51 22.33 29.05 12.92
N GLY A 52 22.67 27.82 12.53
CA GLY A 52 22.31 26.61 13.26
C GLY A 52 20.85 26.22 13.12
N VAL A 53 20.38 25.36 14.04
CA VAL A 53 18.98 24.94 14.09
C VAL A 53 18.06 26.14 14.37
N GLU A 54 18.45 27.03 15.29
CA GLU A 54 17.71 28.26 15.62
C GLU A 54 17.59 29.23 14.44
N GLY A 55 18.66 29.37 13.65
CA GLY A 55 18.62 30.16 12.43
C GLY A 55 17.60 29.63 11.42
N ILE A 56 17.52 28.31 11.25
CA ILE A 56 16.52 27.67 10.37
C ILE A 56 15.09 27.86 10.89
N ILE A 57 14.88 27.76 12.20
CA ILE A 57 13.58 28.03 12.84
C ILE A 57 13.12 29.46 12.52
N SER A 58 14.02 30.44 12.65
CA SER A 58 13.74 31.85 12.37
C SER A 58 13.43 32.10 10.88
N ILE A 59 14.21 31.49 9.98
CA ILE A 59 14.04 31.55 8.52
C ILE A 59 12.69 30.97 8.10
N LEU A 60 12.32 29.82 8.68
CA LEU A 60 11.06 29.13 8.38
C LEU A 60 9.86 29.75 9.09
N ARG A 61 10.07 30.83 9.88
CA ARG A 61 9.03 31.52 10.65
C ARG A 61 8.18 30.53 11.46
N THR A 62 8.84 29.55 12.07
CA THR A 62 8.21 28.52 12.90
C THR A 62 8.58 28.79 14.35
N ASN A 63 7.67 28.54 15.29
CA ASN A 63 7.99 28.55 16.71
C ASN A 63 8.21 27.10 17.19
N PRO A 64 9.28 26.77 17.94
CA PRO A 64 9.53 25.39 18.38
C PRO A 64 8.46 24.85 19.35
N VAL A 65 7.82 25.73 20.12
CA VAL A 65 6.82 25.38 21.15
C VAL A 65 5.38 25.52 20.64
N VAL A 66 5.12 26.44 19.72
CA VAL A 66 3.77 26.67 19.18
C VAL A 66 3.59 25.96 17.82
N GLY A 67 4.69 25.64 17.14
CA GLY A 67 4.68 25.18 15.76
C GLY A 67 4.30 26.30 14.80
N ILE A 68 3.73 25.95 13.65
CA ILE A 68 3.23 26.92 12.67
C ILE A 68 1.84 27.45 13.05
N HIS A 69 1.53 28.67 12.61
CA HIS A 69 0.26 29.36 12.89
C HIS A 69 -0.98 28.70 12.23
N GLY A 70 -0.80 27.69 11.38
CA GLY A 70 -1.90 26.90 10.81
C GLY A 70 -2.94 27.69 10.00
N SER A 71 -2.73 28.99 9.76
CA SER A 71 -3.62 29.82 8.95
C SER A 71 -3.71 29.25 7.54
N PRO A 72 -4.91 29.17 6.93
CA PRO A 72 -5.06 28.65 5.57
C PRO A 72 -4.15 29.35 4.55
N GLN A 73 -3.87 30.63 4.76
CA GLN A 73 -2.99 31.44 3.92
C GLN A 73 -1.51 31.04 4.07
N ASP A 74 -1.03 30.83 5.31
CA ASP A 74 0.34 30.38 5.59
C ASP A 74 0.57 28.96 5.04
N LEU A 75 -0.37 28.04 5.30
CA LEU A 75 -0.32 26.68 4.77
C LEU A 75 -0.28 26.67 3.23
N HIS A 76 -1.10 27.50 2.59
CA HIS A 76 -1.11 27.63 1.12
C HIS A 76 0.21 28.23 0.59
N HIS A 77 0.74 29.24 1.26
CA HIS A 77 2.01 29.87 0.89
C HIS A 77 3.17 28.88 0.98
N ARG A 78 3.30 28.15 2.10
CA ARG A 78 4.31 27.08 2.27
C ARG A 78 4.18 25.98 1.23
N ARG A 79 2.95 25.55 0.94
CA ARG A 79 2.67 24.57 -0.12
C ARG A 79 3.11 25.05 -1.49
N LYS A 80 2.91 26.34 -1.81
CA LYS A 80 3.33 26.92 -3.10
C LYS A 80 4.86 27.04 -3.20
N THR A 81 5.53 27.41 -2.12
CA THR A 81 6.99 27.61 -2.10
C THR A 81 7.78 26.31 -1.99
N PHE A 82 7.40 25.42 -1.06
CA PHE A 82 8.13 24.19 -0.75
C PHE A 82 7.47 22.91 -1.29
N GLY A 83 6.27 23.00 -1.83
CA GLY A 83 5.53 21.84 -2.34
C GLY A 83 4.82 21.04 -1.24
N ASP A 84 4.23 19.92 -1.66
CA ASP A 84 3.48 19.01 -0.80
C ASP A 84 4.28 17.75 -0.45
N ASN A 85 3.98 17.16 0.72
CA ASN A 85 4.49 15.85 1.11
C ASN A 85 3.75 14.70 0.42
N THR A 86 3.61 14.79 -0.91
CA THR A 86 2.97 13.78 -1.75
C THR A 86 3.99 13.13 -2.65
N PHE A 87 4.03 11.80 -2.63
CA PHE A 87 4.81 11.04 -3.58
C PHE A 87 4.00 10.90 -4.85
N ARG A 88 4.67 10.96 -6.00
CA ARG A 88 4.00 10.85 -7.30
C ARG A 88 3.31 9.49 -7.33
N ARG A 89 1.97 9.47 -7.31
CA ARG A 89 1.22 8.27 -7.70
C ARG A 89 1.76 7.84 -9.05
N ALA A 90 2.04 6.54 -9.22
CA ALA A 90 2.22 6.00 -10.56
C ALA A 90 1.09 6.55 -11.44
N ARG A 91 1.43 7.06 -12.65
CA ARG A 91 0.41 7.62 -13.55
C ARG A 91 -0.73 6.60 -13.61
N VAL A 92 -1.96 7.07 -13.38
CA VAL A 92 -3.13 6.26 -13.71
C VAL A 92 -3.02 6.00 -15.20
N HIS A 93 -2.74 4.75 -15.55
CA HIS A 93 -2.79 4.33 -16.94
C HIS A 93 -4.22 4.62 -17.39
N TRP A 94 -4.37 5.41 -18.44
CA TRP A 94 -5.68 5.63 -19.02
C TRP A 94 -6.21 4.30 -19.53
N PHE A 95 -7.53 4.15 -19.64
CA PHE A 95 -8.14 2.90 -20.10
C PHE A 95 -7.48 2.33 -21.37
N VAL A 96 -7.07 3.21 -22.29
CA VAL A 96 -6.33 2.84 -23.52
C VAL A 96 -4.93 2.29 -23.22
N ASP A 97 -4.18 2.88 -22.30
CA ASP A 97 -2.83 2.41 -21.92
C ASP A 97 -2.89 0.98 -21.34
N ILE A 98 -3.97 0.68 -20.64
CA ILE A 98 -4.23 -0.63 -20.04
C ILE A 98 -4.56 -1.65 -21.12
N LEU A 99 -5.46 -1.31 -22.04
CA LEU A 99 -5.76 -2.19 -23.18
C LEU A 99 -4.53 -2.46 -24.04
N VAL A 100 -3.71 -1.44 -24.33
CA VAL A 100 -2.47 -1.59 -25.10
C VAL A 100 -1.46 -2.48 -24.36
N SER A 101 -1.37 -2.33 -23.03
CA SER A 101 -0.53 -3.19 -22.20
C SER A 101 -0.96 -4.66 -22.28
N CYS A 102 -2.27 -4.94 -22.29
CA CYS A 102 -2.77 -6.29 -22.43
C CYS A 102 -2.47 -6.92 -23.82
N PHE A 103 -2.37 -6.12 -24.89
CA PHE A 103 -1.91 -6.58 -26.21
C PHE A 103 -0.38 -6.77 -26.30
N THR A 104 0.37 -6.25 -25.33
CA THR A 104 1.83 -6.43 -25.27
C THR A 104 2.19 -7.82 -24.73
N ASP A 105 1.29 -8.43 -23.96
CA ASP A 105 1.48 -9.78 -23.44
C ASP A 105 1.34 -10.84 -24.54
N ILE A 106 2.47 -11.51 -24.82
CA ILE A 106 2.58 -12.54 -25.86
C ILE A 106 1.51 -13.64 -25.70
N SER A 107 1.18 -14.04 -24.47
CA SER A 107 0.16 -15.05 -24.21
C SER A 107 -1.21 -14.65 -24.75
N ASN A 108 -1.55 -13.36 -24.67
CA ASN A 108 -2.85 -12.86 -25.09
C ASN A 108 -2.97 -12.82 -26.60
N VAL A 109 -1.90 -12.37 -27.27
CA VAL A 109 -1.81 -12.38 -28.73
C VAL A 109 -1.87 -13.80 -29.28
N VAL A 110 -1.21 -14.76 -28.63
CA VAL A 110 -1.23 -16.18 -29.03
C VAL A 110 -2.65 -16.75 -28.94
N VAL A 111 -3.37 -16.52 -27.84
CA VAL A 111 -4.75 -17.03 -27.70
C VAL A 111 -5.65 -16.44 -28.77
N LEU A 112 -5.56 -15.12 -29.03
CA LEU A 112 -6.33 -14.47 -30.08
C LEU A 112 -6.07 -15.07 -31.47
N ALA A 113 -4.80 -15.33 -31.79
CA ALA A 113 -4.39 -15.93 -33.05
C ALA A 113 -4.91 -17.37 -33.20
N LEU A 114 -4.82 -18.17 -32.13
CA LEU A 114 -5.33 -19.55 -32.12
C LEU A 114 -6.86 -19.60 -32.20
N SER A 115 -7.58 -18.71 -31.50
CA SER A 115 -9.05 -18.63 -31.62
C SER A 115 -9.47 -18.28 -33.03
N MET A 116 -8.77 -17.33 -33.68
CA MET A 116 -9.04 -16.99 -35.08
C MET A 116 -8.72 -18.16 -36.02
N TYR A 117 -7.63 -18.89 -35.79
CA TYR A 117 -7.32 -20.11 -36.54
C TYR A 117 -8.47 -21.11 -36.47
N VAL A 118 -9.02 -21.38 -35.28
CA VAL A 118 -10.15 -22.30 -35.07
C VAL A 118 -11.41 -21.81 -35.78
N VAL A 119 -11.71 -20.50 -35.79
CA VAL A 119 -12.85 -19.99 -36.56
C VAL A 119 -12.68 -20.27 -38.06
N VAL A 120 -11.51 -19.99 -38.63
CA VAL A 120 -11.28 -20.19 -40.08
C VAL A 120 -11.31 -21.67 -40.45
N SER A 121 -10.55 -22.48 -39.73
CA SER A 121 -10.46 -23.92 -39.99
C SER A 121 -11.80 -24.63 -39.71
N GLY A 122 -12.52 -24.23 -38.66
CA GLY A 122 -13.86 -24.74 -38.35
C GLY A 122 -14.88 -24.47 -39.46
N ILE A 123 -14.88 -23.26 -40.05
CA ILE A 123 -15.75 -22.94 -41.20
C ILE A 123 -15.44 -23.83 -42.42
N ILE A 124 -14.17 -24.17 -42.64
CA ILE A 124 -13.74 -25.02 -43.76
C ILE A 124 -14.15 -26.48 -43.51
N ILE A 125 -14.02 -26.96 -42.27
CA ILE A 125 -14.22 -28.37 -41.88
C ILE A 125 -15.70 -28.69 -41.68
N ASN A 126 -16.37 -27.95 -40.80
CA ASN A 126 -17.74 -28.22 -40.36
C ASN A 126 -18.79 -27.42 -41.17
N GLY A 127 -18.33 -26.62 -42.12
CA GLY A 127 -19.18 -25.75 -42.94
C GLY A 127 -19.58 -24.46 -42.23
N ARG A 128 -20.19 -23.55 -43.00
CA ARG A 128 -20.49 -22.18 -42.57
C ARG A 128 -21.59 -22.08 -41.50
N GLU A 129 -22.43 -23.10 -41.34
CA GLU A 129 -23.57 -23.05 -40.41
C GLU A 129 -23.17 -23.35 -38.96
N THR A 130 -22.25 -24.29 -38.74
CA THR A 130 -21.87 -24.77 -37.41
C THR A 130 -20.41 -24.47 -37.06
N GLY A 131 -19.49 -24.50 -38.03
CA GLY A 131 -18.05 -24.44 -37.79
C GLY A 131 -17.50 -23.13 -37.22
N TRP A 132 -18.25 -22.03 -37.30
CA TRP A 132 -17.82 -20.76 -36.70
C TRP A 132 -18.06 -20.69 -35.19
N LYS A 133 -18.96 -21.53 -34.64
CA LYS A 133 -19.49 -21.37 -33.27
C LYS A 133 -18.41 -21.59 -32.21
N GLU A 134 -17.67 -22.69 -32.27
CA GLU A 134 -16.66 -23.08 -31.28
C GLU A 134 -15.57 -22.02 -31.12
N GLY A 135 -14.93 -21.62 -32.22
CA GLY A 135 -13.91 -20.57 -32.20
C GLY A 135 -14.45 -19.21 -31.76
N THR A 136 -15.71 -18.89 -32.11
CA THR A 136 -16.34 -17.63 -31.71
C THR A 136 -16.67 -17.58 -30.23
N TYR A 137 -17.15 -18.68 -29.64
CA TYR A 137 -17.38 -18.75 -28.20
C TYR A 137 -16.09 -18.60 -27.41
N ALA A 138 -15.02 -19.30 -27.82
CA ALA A 138 -13.70 -19.16 -27.21
C ALA A 138 -13.20 -17.70 -27.28
N PHE A 139 -13.34 -17.07 -28.45
CA PHE A 139 -12.97 -15.67 -28.65
C PHE A 139 -13.77 -14.71 -27.76
N ILE A 140 -15.09 -14.85 -27.69
CA ILE A 140 -15.95 -13.96 -26.89
C ILE A 140 -15.65 -14.12 -25.40
N ILE A 141 -15.55 -15.34 -24.90
CA ILE A 141 -15.21 -15.61 -23.49
C ILE A 141 -13.86 -14.98 -23.17
N TYR A 142 -12.86 -15.18 -24.02
CA TYR A 142 -11.54 -14.61 -23.84
C TYR A 142 -11.55 -13.08 -23.88
N LEU A 143 -12.30 -12.47 -24.81
CA LEU A 143 -12.45 -11.01 -24.91
C LEU A 143 -13.08 -10.42 -23.64
N VAL A 144 -14.08 -11.08 -23.08
CA VAL A 144 -14.70 -10.68 -21.80
C VAL A 144 -13.65 -10.71 -20.69
N PHE A 145 -12.94 -11.83 -20.51
CA PHE A 145 -11.89 -11.92 -19.48
C PHE A 145 -10.78 -10.86 -19.67
N PHE A 146 -10.37 -10.62 -20.92
CA PHE A 146 -9.36 -9.64 -21.29
C PHE A 146 -9.74 -8.21 -20.89
N ILE A 147 -11.01 -7.83 -21.04
CA ILE A 147 -11.50 -6.50 -20.67
C ILE A 147 -11.74 -6.40 -19.17
N PHE A 148 -12.38 -7.41 -18.56
CA PHE A 148 -12.80 -7.34 -17.16
C PHE A 148 -11.64 -7.45 -16.17
N SER A 149 -10.64 -8.30 -16.45
CA SER A 149 -9.50 -8.53 -15.56
C SER A 149 -8.76 -7.25 -15.15
N PRO A 150 -8.27 -6.41 -16.09
CA PRO A 150 -7.53 -5.21 -15.71
C PRO A 150 -8.41 -4.14 -15.06
N ILE A 151 -9.69 -4.03 -15.44
CA ILE A 151 -10.63 -3.10 -14.80
C ILE A 151 -10.82 -3.49 -13.33
N PHE A 152 -10.98 -4.78 -13.08
CA PHE A 152 -11.13 -5.32 -11.73
C PHE A 152 -9.88 -5.09 -10.89
N GLU A 153 -8.70 -5.35 -11.45
CA GLU A 153 -7.41 -5.08 -10.80
C GLU A 153 -7.26 -3.62 -10.39
N LEU A 154 -7.54 -2.68 -11.30
CA LEU A 154 -7.52 -1.25 -10.98
C LEU A 154 -8.50 -0.89 -9.86
N GLY A 155 -9.71 -1.46 -9.91
CA GLY A 155 -10.73 -1.23 -8.89
C GLY A 155 -10.25 -1.63 -7.50
N ILE A 156 -9.66 -2.83 -7.39
CA ILE A 156 -9.12 -3.34 -6.13
C ILE A 156 -7.90 -2.55 -5.68
N GLU A 157 -6.96 -2.27 -6.58
CA GLU A 157 -5.76 -1.53 -6.24
C GLU A 157 -6.09 -0.11 -5.76
N THR A 158 -7.00 0.59 -6.45
CA THR A 158 -7.44 1.92 -6.02
C THR A 158 -8.18 1.90 -4.68
N TYR A 159 -9.00 0.87 -4.42
CA TYR A 159 -9.66 0.68 -3.13
C TYR A 159 -8.65 0.43 -2.00
N PHE A 160 -7.67 -0.45 -2.23
CA PHE A 160 -6.60 -0.76 -1.30
C PHE A 160 -5.72 0.44 -0.99
N GLN A 161 -5.29 1.18 -2.01
CA GLN A 161 -4.48 2.38 -1.85
C GLN A 161 -5.21 3.47 -1.05
N LYS A 162 -6.52 3.64 -1.25
CA LYS A 162 -7.34 4.57 -0.46
C LYS A 162 -7.40 4.16 1.02
N ALA A 163 -7.50 2.87 1.31
CA ALA A 163 -7.51 2.37 2.68
C ALA A 163 -6.16 2.65 3.38
N ILE A 164 -5.03 2.32 2.74
CA ILE A 164 -3.68 2.54 3.29
C ILE A 164 -3.37 4.03 3.51
N GLU A 165 -3.89 4.90 2.64
CA GLU A 165 -3.65 6.34 2.75
C GLU A 165 -4.10 6.92 4.10
N VAL A 166 -5.12 6.35 4.72
CA VAL A 166 -5.65 6.80 6.01
C VAL A 166 -4.78 6.35 7.19
N CYS A 167 -4.05 5.26 7.05
CA CYS A 167 -3.22 4.69 8.12
C CYS A 167 -2.01 5.56 8.49
N ARG A 168 -1.65 6.54 7.66
CA ARG A 168 -0.44 7.36 7.83
C ARG A 168 -0.77 8.71 8.46
N LEU A 169 -0.96 8.70 9.78
CA LEU A 169 -1.09 9.91 10.59
C LEU A 169 0.24 10.27 11.25
N VAL A 170 0.51 11.57 11.29
CA VAL A 170 1.70 12.17 11.90
C VAL A 170 1.23 13.13 12.98
N ILE A 171 1.86 13.09 14.16
CA ILE A 171 1.60 14.02 15.24
C ILE A 171 2.44 15.27 14.98
N VAL A 172 1.77 16.40 14.79
CA VAL A 172 2.41 17.70 14.59
C VAL A 172 1.90 18.70 15.60
N LEU A 173 2.74 19.69 15.89
CA LEU A 173 2.39 20.86 16.67
C LEU A 173 2.05 22.00 15.71
N ARG A 174 0.79 22.46 15.73
CA ARG A 174 0.38 23.71 15.06
C ARG A 174 -0.54 24.48 16.00
N ASN A 175 -0.41 25.80 16.05
CA ASN A 175 -1.18 26.65 16.97
C ASN A 175 -1.06 26.25 18.45
N GLY A 176 0.08 25.71 18.85
CA GLY A 176 0.32 25.25 20.23
C GLY A 176 -0.44 23.98 20.59
N LEU A 177 -1.13 23.35 19.64
CA LEU A 177 -1.89 22.13 19.84
C LEU A 177 -1.23 20.96 19.11
N MET A 178 -1.06 19.86 19.84
CA MET A 178 -0.70 18.58 19.25
C MET A 178 -1.89 18.01 18.49
N GLN A 179 -1.74 17.86 17.18
CA GLN A 179 -2.79 17.34 16.31
C GLN A 179 -2.27 16.24 15.39
N GLN A 180 -3.12 15.26 15.11
CA GLN A 180 -2.84 14.23 14.13
C GLN A 180 -3.26 14.71 12.75
N ILE A 181 -2.29 14.85 11.85
CA ILE A 181 -2.54 15.20 10.45
C ILE A 181 -2.21 14.01 9.54
N LEU A 182 -2.86 13.97 8.38
CA LEU A 182 -2.47 13.04 7.33
C LEU A 182 -1.04 13.35 6.88
N TYR A 183 -0.25 12.31 6.68
CA TYR A 183 1.12 12.37 6.17
C TYR A 183 1.27 13.30 4.95
N LYS A 184 0.29 13.30 4.04
CA LYS A 184 0.27 14.13 2.83
C LYS A 184 0.09 15.64 3.08
N LYS A 185 -0.43 16.01 4.26
CA LYS A 185 -0.64 17.40 4.69
C LYS A 185 0.54 17.98 5.47
N LEU A 186 1.61 17.21 5.64
CA LEU A 186 2.85 17.67 6.26
C LEU A 186 3.55 18.68 5.34
N LEU A 187 4.04 19.77 5.91
CA LEU A 187 4.67 20.88 5.20
C LEU A 187 6.02 21.24 5.85
N VAL A 188 6.84 21.97 5.10
CA VAL A 188 8.10 22.52 5.62
C VAL A 188 7.82 23.52 6.73
N GLY A 189 8.56 23.37 7.83
CA GLY A 189 8.43 24.11 9.07
C GLY A 189 7.42 23.55 10.06
N ASP A 190 6.71 22.45 9.74
CA ASP A 190 5.96 21.71 10.77
C ASP A 190 6.92 21.19 11.85
N VAL A 191 6.47 21.24 13.10
CA VAL A 191 7.14 20.57 14.22
C VAL A 191 6.48 19.22 14.43
N VAL A 192 7.22 18.14 14.23
CA VAL A 192 6.74 16.76 14.32
C VAL A 192 7.21 16.16 15.63
N TYR A 193 6.31 15.48 16.34
CA TYR A 193 6.64 14.68 17.51
C TYR A 193 6.84 13.22 17.10
N LEU A 194 8.00 12.68 17.45
CA LEU A 194 8.43 11.31 17.19
C LEU A 194 8.57 10.54 18.49
N LYS A 195 8.11 9.29 18.48
CA LYS A 195 8.29 8.33 19.58
C LYS A 195 8.79 7.00 19.06
N LYS A 196 9.31 6.17 19.96
CA LYS A 196 9.69 4.78 19.69
C LYS A 196 8.67 4.05 18.79
N GLY A 197 9.18 3.48 17.71
CA GLY A 197 8.43 2.72 16.70
C GLY A 197 7.78 3.56 15.59
N ASP A 198 7.82 4.90 15.68
CA ASP A 198 7.37 5.76 14.58
C ASP A 198 8.44 5.86 13.49
N LYS A 199 8.01 6.13 12.27
CA LYS A 199 8.90 6.42 11.13
C LYS A 199 9.01 7.92 10.94
N VAL A 200 10.22 8.40 10.66
CA VAL A 200 10.49 9.79 10.33
C VAL A 200 9.74 10.14 9.02
N PRO A 201 8.77 11.08 9.04
CA PRO A 201 7.83 11.25 7.94
C PRO A 201 8.39 12.10 6.78
N ALA A 202 9.35 12.98 7.07
CA ALA A 202 10.00 13.89 6.13
C ALA A 202 11.40 14.22 6.65
N ASP A 203 12.25 14.81 5.82
CA ASP A 203 13.60 15.21 6.24
C ASP A 203 13.49 16.42 7.17
N GLY A 204 14.31 16.45 8.21
CA GLY A 204 14.27 17.56 9.16
C GLY A 204 15.44 17.60 10.12
N LEU A 205 15.32 18.52 11.07
CA LEU A 205 16.33 18.76 12.11
C LEU A 205 15.76 18.51 13.50
N PHE A 206 16.59 17.96 14.38
CA PHE A 206 16.29 17.74 15.78
C PHE A 206 16.12 19.08 16.49
N LEU A 207 15.08 19.17 17.34
CA LEU A 207 14.83 20.33 18.18
C LEU A 207 15.12 19.99 19.65
N ASP A 208 14.36 19.05 20.18
CA ASP A 208 14.42 18.64 21.58
C ASP A 208 13.93 17.20 21.75
N GLY A 209 14.40 16.49 22.76
CA GLY A 209 14.07 15.08 22.98
C GLY A 209 15.02 14.38 23.94
N HIS A 210 14.73 13.10 24.19
CA HIS A 210 15.51 12.28 25.11
C HIS A 210 15.92 10.97 24.44
N SER A 211 17.23 10.74 24.38
CA SER A 211 17.88 9.51 23.85
C SER A 211 17.29 9.04 22.53
N LEU A 212 17.12 9.96 21.57
CA LEU A 212 16.55 9.62 20.27
C LEU A 212 17.57 8.81 19.45
N GLU A 213 17.22 7.56 19.15
CA GLU A 213 18.02 6.66 18.30
C GLU A 213 17.22 6.27 17.06
N LEU A 214 17.84 6.44 15.89
CA LEU A 214 17.25 6.15 14.59
C LEU A 214 17.97 4.99 13.90
N ASP A 215 17.20 4.09 13.28
CA ASP A 215 17.70 3.08 12.37
C ASP A 215 17.56 3.57 10.91
N GLU A 216 18.68 3.93 10.29
CA GLU A 216 18.74 4.35 8.89
C GLU A 216 18.90 3.18 7.90
N SER A 217 19.04 1.93 8.36
CA SER A 217 19.32 0.76 7.49
C SER A 217 18.25 0.53 6.41
N LYS A 218 17.01 0.95 6.67
CA LYS A 218 15.88 0.79 5.76
C LYS A 218 15.78 1.90 4.70
N ILE A 219 16.59 2.96 4.80
CA ILE A 219 16.56 4.11 3.88
C ILE A 219 17.48 3.88 2.68
N THR A 220 18.63 3.25 2.91
CA THR A 220 19.66 3.00 1.91
C THR A 220 19.42 1.66 1.23
N GLY A 221 18.40 1.58 0.36
CA GLY A 221 18.27 0.49 -0.62
C GLY A 221 19.34 0.52 -1.72
N LEU A 222 20.47 1.20 -1.49
CA LEU A 222 21.63 1.21 -2.37
C LEU A 222 22.39 -0.10 -2.14
N LYS A 223 22.47 -0.86 -3.23
CA LYS A 223 23.32 -2.04 -3.38
C LYS A 223 24.75 -1.70 -2.96
N GLU A 224 25.43 -2.70 -2.40
CA GLU A 224 26.87 -2.76 -2.14
C GLU A 224 27.37 -1.88 -0.99
N GLU A 225 27.00 -2.25 0.24
CA GLU A 225 27.94 -2.53 1.33
C GLU A 225 27.16 -3.01 2.57
N GLN A 226 27.30 -4.31 2.86
CA GLN A 226 27.15 -4.98 4.15
C GLN A 226 26.19 -4.37 5.20
N THR A 227 24.98 -4.94 5.27
CA THR A 227 24.35 -5.51 6.49
C THR A 227 24.91 -5.12 7.86
N LEU A 228 24.85 -3.85 8.22
CA LEU A 228 24.89 -3.43 9.62
C LEU A 228 23.76 -2.43 9.87
N PRO A 229 23.00 -2.56 10.97
CA PRO A 229 22.05 -1.54 11.37
C PRO A 229 22.84 -0.26 11.61
N LYS A 230 22.63 0.76 10.77
CA LYS A 230 23.17 2.08 11.00
C LYS A 230 22.29 2.77 12.05
N MET A 231 22.55 2.41 13.30
CA MET A 231 21.98 3.04 14.48
C MET A 231 22.69 4.38 14.65
N GLU A 232 21.92 5.46 14.56
CA GLU A 232 22.45 6.81 14.70
C GLU A 232 21.76 7.51 15.86
N LYS A 233 22.57 7.95 16.82
CA LYS A 233 22.10 8.78 17.92
C LYS A 233 21.91 10.20 17.40
N VAL A 234 20.72 10.74 17.64
CA VAL A 234 20.33 12.09 17.24
C VAL A 234 20.35 12.98 18.47
N ASP A 235 21.10 14.07 18.39
CA ASP A 235 21.22 15.08 19.42
C ASP A 235 21.63 16.44 18.81
N ASN A 236 21.99 17.41 19.64
CA ASN A 236 22.41 18.73 19.18
C ASN A 236 23.73 18.71 18.38
N SER A 237 24.59 17.71 18.59
CA SER A 237 25.83 17.53 17.83
C SER A 237 25.58 16.92 16.46
N ASN A 238 24.55 16.09 16.34
CA ASN A 238 24.10 15.47 15.10
C ASN A 238 22.57 15.62 14.92
N PRO A 239 22.09 16.80 14.51
CA PRO A 239 20.66 17.10 14.51
C PRO A 239 19.93 16.61 13.26
N PHE A 240 20.50 15.74 12.43
CA PHE A 240 19.89 15.39 11.13
C PHE A 240 18.95 14.19 11.23
N LEU A 241 17.70 14.35 10.78
CA LEU A 241 16.72 13.27 10.68
C LEU A 241 16.35 13.02 9.22
N SER A 242 16.64 11.81 8.76
CA SER A 242 16.36 11.36 7.39
C SER A 242 14.96 10.74 7.29
N ALA A 243 14.17 11.14 6.30
CA ALA A 243 12.87 10.53 6.03
C ALA A 243 13.00 9.02 5.81
N GLY A 244 12.11 8.24 6.43
CA GLY A 244 12.10 6.78 6.34
C GLY A 244 12.88 6.06 7.43
N ALA A 245 13.70 6.76 8.24
CA ALA A 245 14.32 6.19 9.42
C ALA A 245 13.25 5.72 10.43
N GLU A 246 13.52 4.65 11.17
CA GLU A 246 12.63 4.17 12.24
C GLU A 246 13.21 4.56 13.60
N VAL A 247 12.37 5.08 14.50
CA VAL A 247 12.79 5.39 15.86
C VAL A 247 12.91 4.10 16.66
N VAL A 248 14.13 3.72 17.00
CA VAL A 248 14.43 2.50 17.75
C VAL A 248 14.23 2.73 19.24
N ASP A 249 14.67 3.88 19.73
CA ASP A 249 14.51 4.24 21.13
C ASP A 249 14.36 5.75 21.33
N GLY A 250 13.85 6.11 22.50
CA GLY A 250 13.62 7.50 22.89
C GLY A 250 12.41 8.16 22.23
N HIS A 251 12.40 9.49 22.36
CA HIS A 251 11.42 10.38 21.74
C HIS A 251 12.06 11.72 21.44
N GLY A 252 11.49 12.45 20.50
CA GLY A 252 11.99 13.77 20.15
C GLY A 252 11.06 14.55 19.25
N THR A 253 11.35 15.83 19.12
CA THR A 253 10.68 16.77 18.25
C THR A 253 11.64 17.16 17.14
N MET A 254 11.11 17.30 15.94
CA MET A 254 11.88 17.71 14.77
C MET A 254 11.16 18.82 14.01
N ILE A 255 11.92 19.72 13.40
CA ILE A 255 11.40 20.67 12.42
C ILE A 255 11.59 20.10 11.02
N VAL A 256 10.51 20.09 10.22
CA VAL A 256 10.55 19.60 8.84
C VAL A 256 11.28 20.62 7.96
N THR A 257 12.36 20.21 7.29
CA THR A 257 13.12 21.08 6.38
C THR A 257 12.82 20.79 4.92
N SER A 258 12.49 19.55 4.56
CA SER A 258 12.20 19.14 3.19
C SER A 258 11.09 18.09 3.13
N VAL A 259 10.18 18.22 2.16
CA VAL A 259 9.03 17.32 1.95
C VAL A 259 8.96 16.76 0.53
N GLY A 260 8.26 15.62 0.38
CA GLY A 260 7.99 15.02 -0.92
C GLY A 260 9.26 14.72 -1.71
N ARG A 261 9.34 15.23 -2.94
CA ARG A 261 10.43 14.94 -3.90
C ARG A 261 11.83 15.33 -3.44
N ASN A 262 11.89 16.22 -2.45
CA ASN A 262 13.14 16.79 -1.95
C ASN A 262 13.72 16.00 -0.78
N THR A 263 13.02 14.97 -0.29
CA THR A 263 13.50 14.13 0.81
C THR A 263 14.51 13.08 0.34
N MET A 264 15.39 12.64 1.24
CA MET A 264 16.31 11.52 1.05
C MET A 264 15.58 10.24 0.65
N CYS A 265 14.48 9.95 1.35
CA CYS A 265 13.55 8.86 1.08
C CYS A 265 13.06 8.82 -0.38
N TYR A 266 12.77 9.97 -0.99
CA TYR A 266 12.26 10.01 -2.36
C TYR A 266 13.31 9.60 -3.40
N ARG A 267 14.59 9.89 -3.16
CA ARG A 267 15.67 9.66 -4.13
C ARG A 267 16.24 8.24 -4.04
N SER A 268 16.19 7.60 -2.88
CA SER A 268 16.54 6.18 -2.68
C SER A 268 15.50 5.20 -3.24
N LYS A 269 14.74 5.65 -4.25
CA LYS A 269 13.60 5.02 -4.93
C LYS A 269 12.27 5.23 -4.21
N GLY A 270 11.17 5.17 -4.96
CA GLY A 270 9.82 5.03 -4.43
C GLY A 270 9.56 3.72 -3.64
N GLU A 271 10.56 3.19 -2.93
CA GLU A 271 10.57 1.90 -2.20
C GLU A 271 10.29 2.05 -0.70
N ILE A 272 10.47 3.20 -0.06
CA ILE A 272 9.96 3.40 1.33
C ILE A 272 8.43 3.63 1.32
N TYR A 273 7.97 4.26 0.22
CA TYR A 273 6.83 3.83 -0.60
C TYR A 273 5.90 2.79 0.02
N SER A 274 6.53 1.63 0.08
CA SER A 274 5.95 0.34 -0.11
C SER A 274 6.41 -0.62 0.97
N SER A 275 7.24 -0.27 1.96
CA SER A 275 7.82 -1.25 2.91
C SER A 275 6.80 -2.18 3.58
N GLU A 276 5.57 -1.70 3.76
CA GLU A 276 4.49 -2.48 4.40
C GLU A 276 3.54 -3.15 3.40
N SER A 277 3.26 -2.53 2.25
CA SER A 277 2.62 -3.24 1.14
C SER A 277 3.55 -4.35 0.60
N THR A 278 4.86 -4.12 0.58
CA THR A 278 5.90 -5.06 0.17
C THR A 278 6.11 -6.18 1.16
N LEU A 279 5.85 -5.97 2.46
CA LEU A 279 5.94 -7.07 3.42
C LEU A 279 4.83 -8.08 3.14
N LEU A 280 3.60 -7.57 2.93
CA LEU A 280 2.50 -8.41 2.48
C LEU A 280 2.80 -9.03 1.10
N GLU A 281 3.23 -8.24 0.12
CA GLU A 281 3.61 -8.73 -1.21
C GLU A 281 4.75 -9.77 -1.13
N SER A 282 5.68 -9.64 -0.19
CA SER A 282 6.78 -10.60 -0.02
C SER A 282 6.30 -11.92 0.55
N LYS A 283 5.34 -11.88 1.50
CA LYS A 283 4.70 -13.08 2.05
C LYS A 283 3.81 -13.76 1.00
N THR A 284 3.07 -12.98 0.20
CA THR A 284 2.25 -13.53 -0.89
C THR A 284 3.10 -14.04 -2.05
N LYS A 285 4.27 -13.46 -2.31
CA LYS A 285 5.17 -13.87 -3.40
C LYS A 285 5.59 -15.34 -3.33
N TYR A 286 5.81 -15.88 -2.13
CA TYR A 286 6.11 -17.31 -1.99
C TYR A 286 4.91 -18.18 -2.40
N LEU A 287 3.71 -17.83 -1.93
CA LEU A 287 2.47 -18.51 -2.28
C LEU A 287 2.15 -18.38 -3.78
N GLU A 288 2.29 -17.18 -4.35
CA GLU A 288 2.16 -16.91 -5.79
C GLU A 288 3.14 -17.75 -6.61
N ALA A 289 4.40 -17.84 -6.17
CA ALA A 289 5.40 -18.67 -6.85
C ALA A 289 5.05 -20.16 -6.78
N TYR A 290 4.53 -20.64 -5.65
CA TYR A 290 4.10 -22.02 -5.48
C TYR A 290 2.87 -22.34 -6.33
N LEU A 291 1.85 -21.50 -6.29
CA LEU A 291 0.64 -21.64 -7.12
C LEU A 291 0.97 -21.55 -8.61
N LYS A 292 1.93 -20.70 -9.00
CA LYS A 292 2.42 -20.65 -10.39
C LYS A 292 3.05 -21.98 -10.82
N LYS A 293 3.79 -22.67 -9.95
CA LYS A 293 4.31 -24.02 -10.25
C LYS A 293 3.16 -25.02 -10.46
N ILE A 294 2.14 -25.01 -9.60
CA ILE A 294 0.97 -25.87 -9.75
C ILE A 294 0.25 -25.59 -11.07
N LYS A 295 0.01 -24.31 -11.40
CA LYS A 295 -0.58 -23.88 -12.67
C LYS A 295 0.15 -24.45 -13.88
N TRP A 296 1.49 -24.40 -13.87
CA TRP A 296 2.30 -24.99 -14.94
C TRP A 296 2.15 -26.52 -15.00
N VAL A 297 2.17 -27.21 -13.87
CA VAL A 297 2.03 -28.68 -13.83
C VAL A 297 0.65 -29.12 -14.35
N VAL A 298 -0.43 -28.48 -13.89
CA VAL A 298 -1.79 -28.83 -14.31
C VAL A 298 -2.02 -28.50 -15.79
N SER A 299 -1.62 -27.30 -16.23
CA SER A 299 -1.80 -26.89 -17.63
C SER A 299 -0.98 -27.76 -18.58
N PHE A 300 0.31 -27.99 -18.30
CA PHE A 300 1.14 -28.79 -19.20
C PHE A 300 0.84 -30.28 -19.15
N SER A 301 0.33 -30.82 -18.04
CA SER A 301 -0.08 -32.24 -17.99
C SER A 301 -1.34 -32.51 -18.79
N TYR A 302 -2.23 -31.53 -18.95
CA TYR A 302 -3.43 -31.66 -19.78
C TYR A 302 -3.11 -31.97 -21.25
N LEU A 303 -2.05 -31.39 -21.80
CA LEU A 303 -1.66 -31.55 -23.20
C LEU A 303 -1.29 -32.99 -23.59
N PRO A 304 -0.32 -33.68 -22.96
CA PRO A 304 0.03 -35.06 -23.30
C PRO A 304 -1.11 -36.04 -22.99
N ILE A 305 -1.91 -35.79 -21.95
CA ILE A 305 -3.08 -36.62 -21.62
C ILE A 305 -4.12 -36.51 -22.75
N SER A 306 -4.43 -35.29 -23.20
CA SER A 306 -5.41 -35.05 -24.25
C SER A 306 -4.92 -35.55 -25.61
N LEU A 307 -3.66 -35.33 -25.96
CA LEU A 307 -3.05 -35.89 -27.17
C LEU A 307 -3.05 -37.42 -27.14
N GLY A 308 -2.69 -38.04 -26.02
CA GLY A 308 -2.72 -39.49 -25.87
C GLY A 308 -4.13 -40.07 -26.06
N ARG A 309 -5.15 -39.42 -25.49
CA ARG A 309 -6.56 -39.80 -25.70
C ARG A 309 -7.01 -39.62 -27.14
N TYR A 310 -6.62 -38.51 -27.76
CA TYR A 310 -6.93 -38.18 -29.15
C TYR A 310 -6.32 -39.22 -30.11
N PHE A 311 -5.00 -39.43 -30.06
CA PHE A 311 -4.33 -40.39 -30.94
C PHE A 311 -4.68 -41.85 -30.65
N SER A 312 -5.10 -42.19 -29.43
CA SER A 312 -5.62 -43.53 -29.11
C SER A 312 -7.01 -43.81 -29.71
N GLY A 313 -7.66 -42.81 -30.33
CA GLY A 313 -9.01 -42.94 -30.90
C GLY A 313 -10.12 -43.06 -29.85
N ASN A 314 -9.84 -42.67 -28.60
CA ASN A 314 -10.79 -42.73 -27.49
C ASN A 314 -11.70 -41.49 -27.42
N VAL A 315 -11.38 -40.43 -28.17
CA VAL A 315 -12.20 -39.21 -28.27
C VAL A 315 -13.25 -39.41 -29.35
N ARG A 316 -14.50 -39.09 -28.99
CA ARG A 316 -15.66 -39.20 -29.88
C ARG A 316 -16.28 -37.82 -30.09
N ASP A 317 -16.70 -37.57 -31.31
CA ASP A 317 -17.49 -36.41 -31.73
C ASP A 317 -18.94 -36.49 -31.18
N ASP A 318 -19.70 -35.40 -31.31
CA ASP A 318 -21.12 -35.30 -30.93
C ASP A 318 -21.98 -36.42 -31.54
N ASN A 319 -21.56 -36.91 -32.71
CA ASN A 319 -22.21 -38.02 -33.43
C ASN A 319 -21.77 -39.41 -32.95
N GLY A 320 -20.90 -39.50 -31.94
CA GLY A 320 -20.34 -40.75 -31.41
C GLY A 320 -19.21 -41.36 -32.24
N ASN A 321 -18.80 -40.69 -33.33
CA ASN A 321 -17.73 -41.14 -34.21
C ASN A 321 -16.34 -40.83 -33.63
N ARG A 322 -15.35 -41.68 -33.91
CA ARG A 322 -13.96 -41.43 -33.47
C ARG A 322 -13.40 -40.22 -34.22
N MET A 323 -12.87 -39.25 -33.48
CA MET A 323 -12.28 -38.05 -34.07
C MET A 323 -10.96 -38.34 -34.80
N PHE A 324 -10.18 -39.32 -34.32
CA PHE A 324 -8.93 -39.75 -34.95
C PHE A 324 -9.01 -41.20 -35.41
N ILE A 325 -8.73 -41.42 -36.70
CA ILE A 325 -8.56 -42.74 -37.31
C ILE A 325 -7.23 -42.74 -38.08
N TYR A 326 -6.33 -43.64 -37.69
CA TYR A 326 -5.00 -43.72 -38.26
C TYR A 326 -5.06 -43.96 -39.78
N GLY A 327 -4.48 -43.03 -40.56
CA GLY A 327 -4.38 -43.13 -42.02
C GLY A 327 -5.58 -42.59 -42.80
N GLU A 328 -6.70 -42.28 -42.14
CA GLU A 328 -7.91 -41.76 -42.80
C GLU A 328 -8.15 -40.27 -42.53
N THR A 329 -7.76 -39.77 -41.35
CA THR A 329 -7.96 -38.37 -41.00
C THR A 329 -6.98 -37.45 -41.73
N SER A 330 -7.53 -36.38 -42.32
CA SER A 330 -6.70 -35.40 -43.03
C SER A 330 -5.93 -34.50 -42.07
N VAL A 331 -4.80 -33.97 -42.53
CA VAL A 331 -3.92 -33.10 -41.73
C VAL A 331 -4.65 -31.85 -41.21
N LEU A 332 -5.61 -31.33 -41.97
CA LEU A 332 -6.38 -30.15 -41.57
C LEU A 332 -7.25 -30.44 -40.33
N TYR A 333 -7.92 -31.59 -40.28
CA TYR A 333 -8.72 -32.00 -39.12
C TYR A 333 -7.84 -32.22 -37.90
N VAL A 334 -6.71 -32.92 -38.09
CA VAL A 334 -5.74 -33.12 -37.00
C VAL A 334 -5.21 -31.80 -36.45
N SER A 335 -4.95 -30.82 -37.32
CA SER A 335 -4.50 -29.49 -36.88
C SER A 335 -5.57 -28.69 -36.15
N TYR A 336 -6.84 -28.83 -36.54
CA TYR A 336 -7.98 -28.20 -35.87
C TYR A 336 -8.10 -28.71 -34.43
N ASP A 337 -8.18 -30.03 -34.26
CA ASP A 337 -8.36 -30.67 -32.96
C ASP A 337 -7.17 -30.39 -32.03
N ILE A 338 -5.94 -30.39 -32.56
CA ILE A 338 -4.75 -30.04 -31.76
C ILE A 338 -4.80 -28.59 -31.28
N VAL A 339 -5.19 -27.64 -32.13
CA VAL A 339 -5.28 -26.23 -31.73
C VAL A 339 -6.41 -26.03 -30.70
N GLU A 340 -7.51 -26.75 -30.83
CA GLU A 340 -8.60 -26.74 -29.83
C GLU A 340 -8.11 -27.25 -28.46
N ILE A 341 -7.33 -28.34 -28.43
CA ILE A 341 -6.69 -28.85 -27.21
C ILE A 341 -5.74 -27.80 -26.61
N ILE A 342 -4.97 -27.09 -27.44
CA ILE A 342 -4.08 -26.02 -26.96
C ILE A 342 -4.91 -24.85 -26.40
N LEU A 343 -6.02 -24.47 -27.03
CA LEU A 343 -6.92 -23.44 -26.52
C LEU A 343 -7.50 -23.84 -25.16
N ALA A 344 -7.96 -25.09 -25.00
CA ALA A 344 -8.43 -25.60 -23.72
C ALA A 344 -7.34 -25.56 -22.63
N MET A 345 -6.11 -25.93 -22.97
CA MET A 345 -4.95 -25.79 -22.07
C MET A 345 -4.74 -24.33 -21.64
N THR A 346 -4.79 -23.38 -22.59
CA THR A 346 -4.63 -21.95 -22.27
C THR A 346 -5.78 -21.42 -21.40
N ALA A 347 -7.01 -21.90 -21.62
CA ALA A 347 -8.16 -21.54 -20.81
C ALA A 347 -8.01 -22.02 -19.36
N ILE A 348 -7.54 -23.25 -19.14
CA ILE A 348 -7.21 -23.76 -17.79
C ILE A 348 -6.13 -22.89 -17.14
N SER A 349 -5.08 -22.55 -17.89
CA SER A 349 -3.99 -21.70 -17.40
C SER A 349 -4.48 -20.30 -16.98
N ILE A 350 -5.39 -19.70 -17.74
CA ILE A 350 -6.01 -18.40 -17.42
C ILE A 350 -6.98 -18.52 -16.23
N ALA A 351 -7.79 -19.58 -16.18
CA ALA A 351 -8.71 -19.82 -15.07
C ALA A 351 -7.98 -20.03 -13.73
N MET A 352 -6.80 -20.65 -13.78
CA MET A 352 -5.91 -20.82 -12.62
C MET A 352 -5.03 -19.59 -12.34
N ASP A 353 -5.32 -18.43 -12.93
CA ASP A 353 -4.48 -17.27 -12.72
C ASP A 353 -4.50 -16.81 -11.26
N THR A 354 -3.31 -16.74 -10.67
CA THR A 354 -3.12 -16.57 -9.23
C THR A 354 -3.33 -15.14 -8.77
N SER A 355 -3.41 -14.20 -9.71
CA SER A 355 -3.66 -12.78 -9.49
C SER A 355 -4.92 -12.54 -8.64
N SER A 356 -5.94 -13.38 -8.84
CA SER A 356 -7.20 -13.37 -8.08
C SER A 356 -7.00 -13.54 -6.57
N PHE A 357 -6.01 -14.33 -6.14
CA PHE A 357 -5.71 -14.55 -4.73
C PHE A 357 -5.13 -13.28 -4.07
N THR A 358 -4.17 -12.65 -4.73
CA THR A 358 -3.53 -11.41 -4.27
C THR A 358 -4.56 -10.29 -4.17
N TRP A 359 -5.47 -10.21 -5.14
CA TRP A 359 -6.60 -9.27 -5.12
C TRP A 359 -7.54 -9.51 -3.93
N ALA A 360 -7.89 -10.77 -3.63
CA ALA A 360 -8.73 -11.11 -2.48
C ALA A 360 -8.09 -10.68 -1.15
N ILE A 361 -6.79 -10.91 -0.97
CA ILE A 361 -6.06 -10.47 0.23
C ILE A 361 -6.10 -8.94 0.35
N LYS A 362 -5.76 -8.21 -0.73
CA LYS A 362 -5.79 -6.74 -0.76
C LYS A 362 -7.17 -6.21 -0.40
N PHE A 363 -8.23 -6.77 -0.99
CA PHE A 363 -9.61 -6.39 -0.71
C PHE A 363 -9.97 -6.59 0.77
N ASN A 364 -9.63 -7.75 1.35
CA ASN A 364 -9.91 -8.06 2.75
C ASN A 364 -9.17 -7.13 3.72
N ILE A 365 -7.90 -6.84 3.47
CA ILE A 365 -7.12 -5.90 4.28
C ILE A 365 -7.68 -4.48 4.17
N ALA A 366 -8.03 -4.03 2.96
CA ALA A 366 -8.64 -2.72 2.75
C ALA A 366 -9.96 -2.58 3.52
N ARG A 367 -10.79 -3.63 3.48
CA ARG A 367 -12.04 -3.70 4.23
C ARG A 367 -11.79 -3.65 5.75
N ALA A 368 -10.81 -4.40 6.24
CA ALA A 368 -10.44 -4.39 7.67
C ALA A 368 -9.98 -3.00 8.14
N ILE A 369 -9.10 -2.34 7.37
CA ILE A 369 -8.63 -0.98 7.66
C ILE A 369 -9.81 0.00 7.70
N ASN A 370 -10.68 -0.03 6.70
CA ASN A 370 -11.82 0.88 6.63
C ASN A 370 -12.82 0.64 7.78
N LYS A 371 -13.00 -0.61 8.21
CA LYS A 371 -13.82 -0.94 9.37
C LYS A 371 -13.22 -0.40 10.67
N LEU A 372 -11.95 -0.69 10.93
CA LEU A 372 -11.24 -0.19 12.12
C LEU A 372 -11.22 1.33 12.20
N LYS A 373 -11.09 1.99 11.05
CA LYS A 373 -11.23 3.43 10.95
C LYS A 373 -12.61 3.92 11.39
N ALA A 374 -13.69 3.25 10.98
CA ALA A 374 -15.05 3.59 11.41
C ALA A 374 -15.23 3.45 12.93
N ASP A 375 -14.49 2.51 13.54
CA ASP A 375 -14.43 2.28 14.99
C ASP A 375 -13.43 3.22 15.71
N ASN A 376 -12.90 4.25 15.04
CA ASN A 376 -11.88 5.19 15.55
C ASN A 376 -10.54 4.53 15.96
N VAL A 377 -10.24 3.35 15.44
CA VAL A 377 -8.96 2.65 15.62
C VAL A 377 -8.05 2.90 14.42
N ILE A 378 -6.89 3.50 14.66
CA ILE A 378 -5.91 3.79 13.61
C ILE A 378 -4.87 2.66 13.55
N VAL A 379 -4.83 1.99 12.40
CA VAL A 379 -3.81 0.97 12.11
C VAL A 379 -2.52 1.66 11.69
N LYS A 380 -1.50 1.64 12.55
CA LYS A 380 -0.18 2.18 12.21
C LYS A 380 0.64 1.28 11.29
N LYS A 381 0.47 -0.04 11.44
CA LYS A 381 1.19 -1.08 10.72
C LYS A 381 0.22 -2.17 10.25
N ILE A 382 0.05 -2.41 8.95
CA ILE A 382 -0.71 -3.56 8.40
C ILE A 382 -0.26 -4.89 9.02
N SER A 383 1.03 -5.08 9.25
CA SER A 383 1.56 -6.30 9.90
C SER A 383 1.03 -6.51 11.33
N SER A 384 0.58 -5.44 12.00
CA SER A 384 -0.05 -5.56 13.31
C SER A 384 -1.46 -6.17 13.24
N LEU A 385 -2.16 -6.06 12.10
CA LEU A 385 -3.45 -6.71 11.89
C LEU A 385 -3.32 -8.23 11.88
N GLU A 386 -2.30 -8.75 11.18
CA GLU A 386 -2.00 -10.18 11.11
C GLU A 386 -1.60 -10.72 12.50
N LYS A 387 -0.73 -10.00 13.21
CA LYS A 387 -0.31 -10.38 14.57
C LYS A 387 -1.47 -10.34 15.57
N ALA A 388 -2.35 -9.35 15.46
CA ALA A 388 -3.54 -9.25 16.30
C ALA A 388 -4.48 -10.45 16.06
N ALA A 389 -4.72 -10.80 14.79
CA ALA A 389 -5.53 -11.96 14.44
C ALA A 389 -4.94 -13.26 15.00
N LEU A 390 -3.63 -13.48 14.84
CA LEU A 390 -2.93 -14.67 15.36
C LEU A 390 -2.94 -14.73 16.89
N ALA A 391 -2.71 -13.60 17.57
CA ALA A 391 -2.71 -13.54 19.03
C ALA A 391 -4.10 -13.88 19.59
N GLU A 392 -5.13 -13.37 18.94
CA GLU A 392 -6.51 -13.59 19.36
C GLU A 392 -6.89 -15.07 19.05
N GLU A 393 -6.48 -15.66 17.92
CA GLU A 393 -6.66 -17.10 17.61
C GLU A 393 -6.04 -17.99 18.70
N SER A 394 -4.77 -17.72 19.07
CA SER A 394 -4.11 -18.46 20.15
C SER A 394 -4.79 -18.30 21.51
N PHE A 395 -5.39 -17.14 21.78
CA PHE A 395 -6.17 -16.90 22.99
C PHE A 395 -7.46 -17.72 22.99
N LEU A 396 -8.16 -17.83 21.85
CA LEU A 396 -9.33 -18.70 21.74
C LEU A 396 -8.97 -20.18 21.90
N GLU A 397 -7.88 -20.65 21.29
CA GLU A 397 -7.40 -22.03 21.47
C GLU A 397 -7.14 -22.31 22.95
N GLN A 398 -6.48 -21.39 23.65
CA GLN A 398 -6.22 -21.51 25.09
C GLN A 398 -7.52 -21.49 25.93
N GLN A 399 -8.54 -20.73 25.54
CA GLN A 399 -9.86 -20.76 26.19
C GLN A 399 -10.61 -22.07 25.91
N MET A 400 -10.48 -22.61 24.69
CA MET A 400 -11.08 -23.89 24.30
C MET A 400 -10.43 -25.07 25.03
N GLU A 401 -9.11 -25.04 25.23
CA GLU A 401 -8.36 -26.07 25.94
C GLU A 401 -8.66 -26.08 27.44
N ASN A 402 -8.90 -24.91 28.05
CA ASN A 402 -9.27 -24.78 29.46
C ASN A 402 -10.74 -25.12 29.77
N SER A 403 -11.59 -25.31 28.76
CA SER A 403 -13.02 -25.59 28.92
C SER A 403 -13.35 -27.04 28.53
N ASP A 404 -13.07 -28.01 29.39
CA ASP A 404 -13.34 -29.44 29.16
C ASP A 404 -14.84 -29.78 28.99
N SER A 405 -15.77 -28.90 29.37
CA SER A 405 -17.22 -29.15 29.28
C SER A 405 -17.87 -28.75 27.94
N SER A 406 -17.14 -28.14 27.01
CA SER A 406 -17.75 -27.51 25.81
C SER A 406 -17.43 -28.22 24.48
N LYS A 407 -16.57 -29.25 24.52
CA LYS A 407 -16.11 -30.00 23.33
C LYS A 407 -17.29 -30.63 22.55
N SER A 408 -18.31 -31.14 23.24
CA SER A 408 -19.46 -31.81 22.62
C SER A 408 -20.49 -30.85 22.00
N GLN A 409 -20.69 -29.64 22.55
CA GLN A 409 -21.58 -28.64 21.96
C GLN A 409 -20.97 -27.92 20.75
N PHE A 410 -19.64 -27.76 20.73
CA PHE A 410 -18.96 -27.11 19.60
C PHE A 410 -18.71 -28.05 18.41
N ILE A 411 -18.46 -29.35 18.65
CA ILE A 411 -18.36 -30.35 17.56
C ILE A 411 -19.69 -30.47 16.79
N ALA A 412 -20.83 -30.28 17.46
CA ALA A 412 -22.15 -30.24 16.81
C ALA A 412 -22.35 -28.99 15.92
N LEU A 413 -21.73 -27.86 16.27
CA LEU A 413 -21.79 -26.63 15.47
C LEU A 413 -20.81 -26.63 14.29
N ALA A 414 -19.72 -27.39 14.38
CA ALA A 414 -18.74 -27.53 13.31
C ALA A 414 -19.19 -28.51 12.20
N HIS A 415 -20.16 -29.37 12.48
CA HIS A 415 -20.66 -30.37 11.53
C HIS A 415 -21.85 -29.91 10.66
N THR A 416 -22.26 -28.65 10.77
CA THR A 416 -23.35 -28.05 9.99
C THR A 416 -22.84 -26.83 9.22
N GLU A 417 -22.01 -27.03 8.19
CA GLU A 417 -22.02 -26.25 6.94
C GLU A 417 -20.90 -26.72 6.00
N ASN A 418 -21.22 -26.68 4.71
CA ASN A 418 -20.49 -27.23 3.58
C ASN A 418 -18.99 -26.87 3.50
N VAL A 419 -18.20 -27.88 3.14
CA VAL A 419 -16.73 -27.92 3.02
C VAL A 419 -16.19 -27.14 1.79
N GLN A 420 -16.82 -26.04 1.38
CA GLN A 420 -16.30 -25.15 0.32
C GLN A 420 -16.23 -23.68 0.71
N ASP A 421 -16.84 -23.25 1.82
CA ASP A 421 -16.69 -21.89 2.37
C ASP A 421 -15.54 -21.75 3.40
N LEU A 422 -14.83 -22.85 3.68
CA LEU A 422 -13.90 -22.98 4.79
C LEU A 422 -12.52 -22.33 4.56
N CYS A 423 -12.14 -21.98 3.32
CA CYS A 423 -10.84 -21.35 3.05
C CYS A 423 -10.92 -19.86 2.65
N ILE A 424 -12.12 -19.33 2.36
CA ILE A 424 -12.27 -17.95 1.86
C ILE A 424 -12.96 -17.02 2.87
N ASN A 425 -13.69 -17.57 3.85
CA ASN A 425 -14.37 -16.78 4.90
C ASN A 425 -13.68 -16.81 6.28
N LEU A 426 -12.62 -17.60 6.48
CA LEU A 426 -12.25 -18.00 7.85
C LEU A 426 -11.24 -17.13 8.60
N LEU A 427 -10.44 -16.25 8.00
CA LEU A 427 -9.35 -15.59 8.76
C LEU A 427 -9.46 -14.08 9.00
N VAL A 428 -10.34 -13.36 8.29
CA VAL A 428 -10.53 -11.90 8.51
C VAL A 428 -11.98 -11.56 8.88
N VAL A 429 -12.95 -12.38 8.47
CA VAL A 429 -14.38 -12.05 8.60
C VAL A 429 -15.03 -12.70 9.83
N LYS A 430 -14.68 -13.94 10.19
CA LYS A 430 -15.23 -14.58 11.41
C LYS A 430 -14.73 -13.94 12.70
N TYR A 431 -13.58 -13.27 12.69
CA TYR A 431 -12.93 -12.88 13.93
C TYR A 431 -13.07 -11.41 14.33
N VAL A 432 -12.83 -10.48 13.39
CA VAL A 432 -13.02 -9.05 13.65
C VAL A 432 -14.51 -8.65 13.73
N ILE A 433 -15.46 -9.54 13.44
CA ILE A 433 -16.90 -9.24 13.42
C ILE A 433 -17.74 -10.19 14.29
N GLY A 434 -17.14 -11.24 14.85
CA GLY A 434 -17.92 -12.37 15.41
C GLY A 434 -18.52 -12.21 16.80
N LYS A 435 -17.88 -11.51 17.76
CA LYS A 435 -18.43 -11.23 19.12
C LYS A 435 -17.42 -10.49 20.02
N THR A 436 -17.45 -9.17 19.99
CA THR A 436 -17.64 -8.49 21.29
C THR A 436 -19.15 -8.39 21.45
N VAL A 437 -19.70 -8.86 22.57
CA VAL A 437 -21.04 -8.44 23.01
C VAL A 437 -22.23 -9.01 22.20
N GLN A 438 -22.42 -10.33 22.19
CA GLN A 438 -23.75 -10.78 22.62
C GLN A 438 -23.75 -10.54 24.11
N LYS A 439 -24.29 -9.38 24.50
CA LYS A 439 -24.81 -9.06 25.83
C LYS A 439 -24.03 -9.74 26.98
N LYS A 440 -23.09 -8.98 27.55
CA LYS A 440 -23.17 -8.83 29.01
C LYS A 440 -24.65 -8.54 29.31
N THR A 441 -25.26 -9.36 30.16
CA THR A 441 -26.32 -8.82 31.01
C THR A 441 -27.58 -8.33 30.26
N LEU A 442 -28.38 -9.25 29.73
CA LEU A 442 -29.83 -9.07 29.90
C LEU A 442 -30.30 -10.17 30.84
N LEU A 443 -30.71 -9.73 32.04
CA LEU A 443 -31.55 -10.44 32.99
C LEU A 443 -30.87 -11.47 33.91
N ALA A 444 -29.80 -11.05 34.60
CA ALA A 444 -29.58 -11.42 36.00
C ALA A 444 -30.12 -10.34 36.97
N SER A 445 -31.06 -9.51 36.51
CA SER A 445 -31.77 -8.51 37.31
C SER A 445 -33.07 -8.14 36.59
N TYR A 446 -34.02 -9.07 36.58
CA TYR A 446 -35.45 -8.84 36.84
C TYR A 446 -36.14 -10.20 36.73
N ASN A 447 -36.46 -10.74 37.91
CA ASN A 447 -37.04 -12.05 38.26
C ASN A 447 -36.09 -13.24 38.29
#